data_AF-A0A4Q5S1I2-F1
#
_entry.id   AF-A0A4Q5S1I2-F1
#
_cell.length_a   1.000
_cell.length_b   1.000
_cell.length_c   1.000
_cell.angle_alpha   90.00
_cell.angle_beta   90.00
_cell.angle_gamma   90.00
#
_symmetry.space_group_name_H-M   'P 1'
#
loop_
_entity.id
_entity.type
_entity.pdbx_description
1 polymer ?
#
loop_
_entity_poly.entity_id
_entity_poly.type
_entity_poly.pdbx_seq_one_letter_code
_entity_poly.pdbx_strand_id
1 'polypeptide(L)' 'MLSIVTLTFSPCIDKSTATSALIPEKKLQCRPPVLEPGGG' A
#
# COMPACT_ATOMS: atom_id res chain seq x y z
N MET A 1 -3.24 15.59 -30.75
CA MET A 1 -3.36 15.15 -29.34
C MET A 1 -1.94 14.89 -28.84
N LEU A 2 -1.51 15.51 -27.75
CA LEU A 2 -0.17 15.29 -27.19
C LEU A 2 -0.20 14.08 -26.25
N SER A 3 0.89 13.31 -26.20
CA SER A 3 1.04 12.17 -25.29
C SER A 3 1.32 12.64 -23.86
N ILE A 4 0.61 12.10 -22.87
CA ILE A 4 0.89 12.28 -21.45
C ILE A 4 1.83 11.16 -21.00
N VAL A 5 2.89 11.51 -20.27
CA VAL A 5 3.90 10.57 -19.77
C VAL A 5 4.08 10.78 -18.27
N THR A 6 4.14 9.69 -17.51
CA THR A 6 4.52 9.67 -16.09
C THR A 6 5.82 8.87 -15.91
N LEU A 7 6.63 9.29 -14.93
CA LEU A 7 7.87 8.62 -14.57
C LEU A 7 7.99 8.57 -13.05
N THR A 8 8.10 7.36 -12.52
CA THR A 8 8.13 7.11 -11.07
C THR A 8 9.44 6.43 -10.74
N PHE A 9 10.38 7.21 -10.21
CA PHE A 9 11.75 6.74 -9.91
C PHE A 9 11.81 5.74 -8.76
N SER A 10 10.82 5.79 -7.86
CA SER A 10 10.74 4.92 -6.68
C SER A 10 9.36 4.27 -6.60
N PRO A 11 9.04 3.32 -7.47
CA PRO A 11 7.77 2.60 -7.41
C PRO A 11 7.74 1.68 -6.19
N CYS A 12 6.54 1.33 -5.72
CA CYS A 12 6.37 0.41 -4.61
C CYS A 12 5.24 -0.60 -4.86
N ILE A 13 5.25 -1.67 -4.07
CA ILE A 13 4.10 -2.57 -3.93
C ILE A 13 3.47 -2.21 -2.60
N ASP A 14 2.34 -1.52 -2.66
CA ASP A 14 1.58 -1.16 -1.47
C ASP A 14 0.88 -2.40 -0.92
N LYS A 15 0.84 -2.50 0.41
CA LYS A 15 0.24 -3.62 1.13
C LYS A 15 -0.85 -3.10 2.05
N SER A 16 -2.08 -3.26 1.63
CA SER A 16 -3.27 -2.83 2.37
C SER A 16 -3.80 -3.99 3.22
N THR A 17 -4.01 -3.79 4.52
CA THR A 17 -4.67 -4.77 5.40
C THR A 17 -5.52 -4.05 6.46
N ALA A 18 -6.31 -4.81 7.21
CA ALA A 18 -7.13 -4.30 8.29
C ALA A 18 -7.00 -5.16 9.55
N THR A 19 -7.14 -4.49 10.70
CA THR A 19 -7.26 -5.08 12.04
C THR A 19 -8.49 -4.49 12.72
N SER A 20 -9.02 -5.13 13.76
CA SER A 20 -10.19 -4.64 14.49
C SER A 20 -9.90 -3.37 15.30
N ALA A 21 -8.68 -3.23 15.83
CA ALA A 21 -8.23 -2.06 16.58
C ALA A 21 -6.70 -1.91 16.52
N LEU A 22 -6.22 -0.67 16.64
CA LEU A 22 -4.80 -0.35 16.78
C LEU A 22 -4.46 -0.24 18.27
N ILE A 23 -3.81 -1.27 18.81
CA ILE A 23 -3.44 -1.33 20.23
C ILE A 23 -1.90 -1.36 20.31
N PRO A 24 -1.27 -0.34 20.91
CA PRO A 24 0.19 -0.31 21.09
C PRO A 24 0.72 -1.49 21.90
N GLU A 25 1.99 -1.82 21.69
CA GLU A 25 2.73 -2.86 22.44
C GLU A 25 2.13 -4.27 22.38
N LYS A 26 1.21 -4.53 21.45
CA LYS A 26 0.59 -5.84 21.23
C LYS A 26 0.77 -6.30 19.79
N LYS A 27 0.86 -7.63 19.61
CA LYS A 27 0.77 -8.24 18.29
C LYS A 27 -0.67 -8.12 17.79
N LEU A 28 -0.87 -7.42 16.68
CA LEU A 28 -2.17 -7.25 16.05
C LEU A 28 -2.39 -8.36 15.01
N GLN A 29 -3.57 -9.00 15.07
CA GLN A 29 -3.98 -9.96 14.05
C GLN A 29 -4.57 -9.20 12.86
N CYS A 30 -3.84 -9.20 11.74
CA CYS A 30 -4.25 -8.54 10.51
C CYS A 30 -4.87 -9.55 9.54
N ARG A 31 -5.80 -9.08 8.70
CA ARG A 31 -6.31 -9.86 7.57
C ARG A 31 -5.19 -10.12 6.54
N PRO A 32 -5.34 -11.12 5.65
CA PRO A 32 -4.43 -11.26 4.50
C PRO A 32 -4.32 -9.93 3.73
N PRO A 33 -3.11 -9.49 3.36
CA PRO A 33 -2.92 -8.20 2.70
C PRO A 33 -3.37 -8.24 1.24
N VAL A 34 -3.93 -7.13 0.76
CA VAL A 34 -4.11 -6.84 -0.67
C VAL A 34 -2.85 -6.16 -1.18
N LEU A 35 -2.37 -6.58 -2.36
CA LEU A 35 -1.17 -6.03 -2.99
C LEU A 35 -1.57 -5.11 -4.14
N GLU A 36 -1.05 -3.89 -4.14
CA GLU A 36 -1.44 -2.84 -5.09
C GLU A 36 -0.18 -2.16 -5.66
N PRO A 37 -0.22 -1.66 -6.91
CA PRO A 37 0.85 -0.81 -7.41
C PRO A 37 0.83 0.54 -6.69
N GLY A 38 1.97 0.94 -6.15
CA GLY A 38 2.16 2.22 -5.49
C GLY A 38 3.23 3.06 -6.19
N GLY A 39 3.20 4.35 -5.90
CA GLY A 39 4.00 5.36 -6.59
C GLY A 39 3.13 6.33 -7.40
N GLY A 40 3.76 7.40 -7.89
CA GLY A 40 3.10 8.42 -8.71
C GLY A 40 2.74 7.97 -10.11
#